data_AF-A0A954XXM9-F1
#
_entry.id   AF-A0A954XXM9-F1
#
_cell.length_a   1.000
_cell.length_b   1.000
_cell.length_c   1.000
_cell.angle_alpha   90.00
_cell.angle_beta   90.00
_cell.angle_gamma   90.00
#
_symmetry.space_group_name_H-M   'P 1'
#
loop_
_entity.id
_entity.type
_entity.pdbx_description
1 polymer ?
#
loop_
_entity_poly.entity_id
_entity_poly.type
_entity_poly.pdbx_seq_one_letter_code
_entity_poly.pdbx_strand_id
1 'polypeptide(L)'
;MVAFDLTYPRPLDSTIDFVRREASSGSAASHHAGRRAARSPVVVKRHGGKIAEVRIGPWRVLAATDLRRIADVRELSAGRTAVLIERSAAPGGPLTSILWQLYDAGGRLTAATHSNPDQSAALMMNYQTREACRTAVGADGEQRTVAQWKF
;
A
#
# COMPACT_ATOMS: atom_id res chain seq x y z
N MET A 1 -30.26 25.89 9.86
CA MET A 1 -29.26 25.08 10.60
C MET A 1 -29.49 23.64 10.17
N VAL A 2 -28.68 23.14 9.23
CA VAL A 2 -28.85 21.80 8.65
C VAL A 2 -27.78 20.90 9.23
N ALA A 3 -28.20 19.85 9.93
CA ALA A 3 -27.32 18.82 10.47
C ALA A 3 -26.76 17.98 9.32
N PHE A 4 -25.44 17.95 9.17
CA PHE A 4 -24.77 17.01 8.28
C PHE A 4 -24.55 15.69 9.04
N ASP A 5 -25.31 14.68 8.64
CA ASP A 5 -25.16 13.29 9.05
C ASP A 5 -23.85 12.74 8.42
N LEU A 6 -22.79 12.62 9.22
CA LEU A 6 -21.50 12.05 8.82
C LEU A 6 -21.55 10.51 8.94
N THR A 7 -22.44 9.89 8.17
CA THR A 7 -22.40 8.45 7.95
C THR A 7 -21.44 8.17 6.79
N TYR A 8 -20.21 7.76 7.12
CA TYR A 8 -19.19 7.37 6.14
C TYR A 8 -19.72 6.25 5.21
N PRO A 9 -19.70 6.40 3.88
CA PRO A 9 -19.87 5.26 3.00
C PRO A 9 -18.65 4.34 3.16
N ARG A 10 -18.92 3.07 3.53
CA ARG A 10 -17.92 2.00 3.44
C ARG A 10 -17.42 1.93 2.00
N PRO A 11 -16.14 1.66 1.74
CA PRO A 11 -15.68 1.46 0.38
C PRO A 11 -16.43 0.26 -0.21
N LEU A 12 -17.21 0.53 -1.25
CA LEU A 12 -17.73 -0.48 -2.16
C LEU A 12 -16.55 -1.28 -2.71
N ASP A 13 -16.68 -2.61 -2.66
CA ASP A 13 -15.81 -3.59 -3.30
C ASP A 13 -15.60 -3.22 -4.78
N SER A 14 -14.56 -2.43 -5.04
CA SER A 14 -14.04 -2.20 -6.39
C SER A 14 -12.78 -3.05 -6.53
N THR A 15 -13.01 -4.35 -6.74
CA THR A 15 -12.01 -5.24 -7.30
C THR A 15 -11.73 -4.74 -8.72
N ILE A 16 -10.63 -3.99 -8.88
CA ILE A 16 -10.10 -3.68 -10.21
C ILE A 16 -9.50 -4.98 -10.74
N ASP A 17 -10.30 -5.74 -11.49
CA ASP A 17 -9.86 -6.92 -12.23
C ASP A 17 -8.97 -6.47 -13.39
N PHE A 18 -7.66 -6.70 -13.27
CA PHE A 18 -6.77 -6.64 -14.41
C PHE A 18 -6.98 -7.90 -15.25
N VAL A 19 -7.74 -7.76 -16.35
CA VAL A 19 -7.90 -8.79 -17.37
C VAL A 19 -6.53 -9.12 -17.96
N ARG A 20 -6.03 -10.31 -17.61
CA ARG A 20 -4.85 -10.95 -18.20
C ARG A 20 -5.16 -11.31 -19.65
N ARG A 21 -4.59 -10.59 -20.63
CA ARG A 21 -4.50 -11.10 -22.01
C ARG A 21 -3.47 -12.23 -22.02
N GLU A 22 -3.97 -13.46 -22.05
CA GLU A 22 -3.16 -14.63 -22.36
C GLU A 22 -2.77 -14.61 -23.85
N ALA A 23 -1.47 -14.59 -24.12
CA ALA A 23 -0.93 -15.08 -25.38
C ALA A 23 -0.33 -16.47 -25.09
N SER A 24 -1.12 -17.52 -25.34
CA SER A 24 -0.61 -18.84 -25.70
C SER A 24 0.13 -18.69 -27.04
N SER A 25 1.33 -19.20 -27.26
CA SER A 25 1.69 -20.62 -27.27
C SER A 25 3.21 -20.75 -27.43
N GLY A 26 3.85 -21.72 -26.81
CA GLY A 26 5.25 -22.03 -27.14
C GLY A 26 5.97 -22.99 -26.20
N SER A 27 5.85 -24.27 -26.51
CA SER A 27 6.79 -25.36 -26.20
C SER A 27 6.71 -26.07 -24.84
N ALA A 28 6.47 -27.38 -24.95
CA ALA A 28 6.42 -28.37 -23.91
C ALA A 28 7.83 -28.80 -23.46
N ALA A 29 8.02 -28.93 -22.16
CA ALA A 29 8.93 -29.90 -21.57
C ALA A 29 8.46 -30.20 -20.14
N SER A 30 7.97 -31.42 -19.96
CA SER A 30 7.63 -31.99 -18.67
C SER A 30 8.90 -32.17 -17.82
N HIS A 31 9.06 -31.32 -16.81
CA HIS A 31 9.90 -31.64 -15.66
C HIS A 31 9.07 -31.52 -14.39
N HIS A 32 8.66 -32.69 -13.88
CA HIS A 32 8.32 -32.89 -12.49
C HIS A 32 9.56 -32.55 -11.63
N ALA A 33 9.68 -31.27 -11.26
CA ALA A 33 10.47 -30.84 -10.13
C ALA A 33 9.49 -30.34 -9.08
N GLY A 34 9.48 -31.01 -7.93
CA GLY A 34 8.62 -30.69 -6.79
C GLY A 34 8.60 -29.18 -6.55
N ARG A 35 7.48 -28.56 -6.91
CA ARG A 35 7.23 -27.13 -6.77
C ARG A 35 7.07 -26.85 -5.28
N ARG A 36 8.19 -26.83 -4.55
CA ARG A 36 8.27 -26.32 -3.19
C ARG A 36 7.70 -24.92 -3.29
N ALA A 37 6.48 -24.72 -2.80
CA ALA A 37 5.82 -23.42 -2.86
C ALA A 37 6.84 -22.38 -2.39
N ALA A 38 7.26 -21.50 -3.31
CA ALA A 38 8.23 -20.46 -2.99
C ALA A 38 7.61 -19.71 -1.83
N ARG A 39 8.21 -19.84 -0.63
CA ARG A 39 7.74 -19.12 0.53
C ARG A 39 7.75 -17.65 0.13
N SER A 40 6.60 -17.00 0.27
CA SER A 40 6.50 -15.56 0.04
C SER A 40 7.65 -14.86 0.78
N PRO A 41 8.35 -13.90 0.13
CA PRO A 41 9.36 -13.10 0.80
C PRO A 41 8.76 -12.20 1.90
N VAL A 42 7.43 -12.22 2.05
CA VAL A 42 6.66 -11.49 3.05
C VAL A 42 6.03 -12.47 4.04
N VAL A 43 6.19 -12.18 5.32
CA VAL A 43 5.52 -12.90 6.40
C VAL A 43 4.59 -11.93 7.11
N VAL A 44 3.29 -12.26 7.16
CA VAL A 44 2.27 -11.46 7.83
C VAL A 44 1.80 -12.19 9.08
N LYS A 45 2.04 -11.61 10.26
CA LYS A 45 1.51 -12.11 11.54
C LYS A 45 0.23 -11.37 11.87
N ARG A 46 -0.83 -12.12 12.14
CA ARG A 46 -2.14 -11.58 12.52
C ARG A 46 -2.48 -11.92 13.97
N HIS A 47 -3.24 -11.03 14.60
CA HIS A 47 -3.83 -11.23 15.94
C HIS A 47 -5.26 -10.69 15.93
N GLY A 48 -6.24 -11.51 16.27
CA GLY A 48 -7.66 -11.13 16.20
C GLY A 48 -8.10 -10.61 14.82
N GLY A 49 -7.62 -11.24 13.74
CA GLY A 49 -7.91 -10.84 12.35
C GLY A 49 -7.12 -9.62 11.84
N LYS A 50 -6.56 -8.79 12.74
CA LYS A 50 -5.78 -7.60 12.40
C LYS A 50 -4.32 -7.98 12.13
N ILE A 51 -3.64 -7.23 11.26
CA ILE A 51 -2.21 -7.40 11.01
C ILE A 51 -1.45 -6.80 12.20
N ALA A 52 -0.76 -7.65 12.95
CA ALA A 52 0.07 -7.24 14.07
C ALA A 52 1.49 -6.91 13.60
N GLU A 53 2.01 -7.68 12.65
CA GLU A 53 3.38 -7.52 12.16
C GLU A 53 3.50 -7.98 10.70
N VAL A 54 4.39 -7.33 9.95
CA VAL A 54 4.80 -7.70 8.60
C VAL A 54 6.31 -7.73 8.54
N ARG A 55 6.88 -8.85 8.13
CA ARG A 55 8.31 -8.98 7.81
C ARG A 55 8.47 -9.04 6.29
N ILE A 56 9.32 -8.18 5.73
CA ILE A 56 9.60 -8.08 4.30
C ILE A 56 11.09 -8.33 4.09
N GLY A 57 11.43 -9.37 3.33
CA GLY A 57 12.83 -9.75 3.12
C GLY A 57 13.54 -10.13 4.42
N PRO A 58 14.87 -9.96 4.49
CA PRO A 58 15.66 -10.47 5.61
C PRO A 58 15.60 -9.63 6.89
N TRP A 59 15.31 -8.33 6.80
CA TRP A 59 15.53 -7.40 7.93
C TRP A 59 14.41 -6.39 8.18
N ARG A 60 13.50 -6.15 7.21
CA ARG A 60 12.44 -5.16 7.40
C ARG A 60 11.29 -5.76 8.19
N VAL A 61 11.00 -5.18 9.35
CA VAL A 61 9.82 -5.51 10.17
C VAL A 61 8.99 -4.24 10.37
N LEU A 62 7.68 -4.35 10.15
CA LEU A 62 6.69 -3.33 10.45
C LEU A 62 5.71 -3.92 11.47
N ALA A 63 5.54 -3.27 12.61
CA ALA A 63 4.57 -3.65 13.61
C ALA A 63 3.43 -2.63 13.67
N ALA A 64 2.22 -3.10 13.95
CA ALA A 64 1.13 -2.25 14.37
C ALA A 64 1.40 -1.73 15.80
N THR A 65 0.89 -0.53 16.08
CA THR A 65 0.92 0.10 17.41
C THR A 65 -0.45 0.69 17.71
N ASP A 66 -0.64 1.24 18.91
CA ASP A 66 -1.90 1.87 19.30
C ASP A 66 -2.29 3.07 18.42
N LEU A 67 -1.30 3.72 17.80
CA LEU A 67 -1.48 4.90 16.94
C LEU A 67 -1.33 4.58 15.44
N ARG A 68 -0.99 3.33 15.09
CA ARG A 68 -0.67 2.93 13.72
C ARG A 68 -1.18 1.52 13.44
N ARG A 69 -2.13 1.40 12.51
CA ARG A 69 -2.59 0.10 12.02
C ARG A 69 -1.92 -0.24 10.70
N ILE A 70 -1.49 -1.49 10.53
CA ILE A 70 -1.21 -2.05 9.21
C ILE A 70 -2.54 -2.53 8.65
N ALA A 71 -3.09 -1.79 7.69
CA ALA A 71 -4.43 -2.03 7.16
C ALA A 71 -4.42 -3.06 6.03
N ASP A 72 -3.38 -3.06 5.19
CA ASP A 72 -3.28 -3.94 4.03
C ASP A 72 -1.82 -4.24 3.69
N VAL A 73 -1.59 -5.39 3.08
CA VAL A 73 -0.29 -5.84 2.57
C VAL A 73 -0.53 -6.54 1.24
N ARG A 74 0.10 -6.04 0.18
CA ARG A 74 -0.02 -6.56 -1.17
C ARG A 74 1.35 -6.95 -1.70
N GLU A 75 1.47 -8.22 -2.08
CA GLU A 75 2.60 -8.67 -2.89
C GLU A 75 2.38 -8.26 -4.33
N LEU A 76 3.42 -7.68 -4.94
CA LEU A 76 3.41 -7.17 -6.30
C LEU A 76 4.45 -7.93 -7.14
N SER A 77 4.40 -7.70 -8.45
CA SER A 77 5.39 -8.25 -9.38
C SER A 77 6.83 -7.85 -9.00
N ALA A 78 7.79 -8.70 -9.39
CA ALA A 78 9.22 -8.56 -9.09
C ALA A 78 9.56 -8.60 -7.58
N GLY A 79 8.74 -9.30 -6.79
CA GLY A 79 8.97 -9.47 -5.35
C GLY A 79 8.80 -8.19 -4.52
N ARG A 80 8.13 -7.17 -5.08
CA ARG A 80 7.84 -5.93 -4.38
C ARG A 80 6.66 -6.13 -3.42
N THR A 81 6.62 -5.33 -2.37
CA THR A 81 5.55 -5.39 -1.36
C THR A 81 5.03 -4.00 -1.09
N ALA A 82 3.74 -3.77 -1.30
CA ALA A 82 3.06 -2.54 -0.88
C ALA A 82 2.37 -2.77 0.48
N VAL A 83 2.56 -1.84 1.40
CA VAL A 83 1.95 -1.89 2.73
C VAL A 83 1.13 -0.62 2.94
N LEU A 84 -0.14 -0.79 3.30
CA LEU A 84 -1.02 0.29 3.71
C LEU A 84 -0.97 0.46 5.22
N ILE A 85 -0.70 1.68 5.65
CA ILE A 85 -0.62 2.07 7.03
C ILE A 85 -1.62 3.19 7.27
N GLU A 86 -2.46 2.99 8.28
CA GLU A 86 -3.36 4.02 8.79
C GLU A 86 -2.80 4.55 10.11
N ARG A 87 -2.85 5.86 10.33
CA ARG A 87 -2.44 6.46 11.60
C ARG A 87 -3.58 7.25 12.23
N SER A 88 -3.60 7.27 13.56
CA SER A 88 -4.51 8.07 14.37
C SER A 88 -3.71 8.95 15.33
N ALA A 89 -4.29 10.08 15.77
CA ALA A 89 -3.68 10.95 16.78
C ALA A 89 -3.70 10.34 18.19
N ALA A 90 -4.68 9.49 18.47
CA ALA A 90 -4.88 8.84 19.76
C ALA A 90 -5.35 7.39 19.56
N PRO A 91 -5.15 6.49 20.55
CA PRO A 91 -5.63 5.11 20.48
C PRO A 91 -7.15 5.07 20.26
N GLY A 92 -7.58 4.40 19.19
CA GLY A 92 -9.00 4.31 18.80
C GLY A 92 -9.62 5.62 18.28
N GLY A 93 -8.82 6.70 18.17
CA GLY A 93 -9.26 7.97 17.61
C GLY A 93 -9.37 7.96 16.07
N PRO A 94 -9.89 9.06 15.49
CA PRO A 94 -10.05 9.18 14.05
C PRO A 94 -8.70 9.07 13.33
N LEU A 95 -8.75 8.58 12.09
CA LEU A 95 -7.58 8.55 11.23
C LEU A 95 -7.12 9.98 10.96
N THR A 96 -5.82 10.21 11.04
CA THR A 96 -5.18 11.47 10.70
C THR A 96 -4.43 11.40 9.38
N SER A 97 -4.06 10.20 8.95
CA SER A 97 -3.32 10.01 7.70
C SER A 97 -3.35 8.57 7.20
N ILE A 98 -3.19 8.43 5.90
CA ILE A 98 -3.01 7.16 5.20
C ILE A 98 -1.63 7.17 4.53
N LEU A 99 -0.89 6.07 4.68
CA LEU A 99 0.46 5.93 4.15
C LEU A 99 0.59 4.62 3.39
N TRP A 100 0.84 4.69 2.09
CA TRP A 100 1.30 3.56 1.29
C TRP A 100 2.83 3.55 1.27
N GLN A 101 3.43 2.40 1.55
CA GLN A 101 4.87 2.18 1.48
C GLN A 101 5.16 1.04 0.52
N LEU A 102 6.04 1.26 -0.46
CA LEU A 102 6.49 0.26 -1.41
C LEU A 102 7.90 -0.21 -1.05
N TYR A 103 8.06 -1.51 -0.91
CA TYR A 103 9.32 -2.17 -0.63
C TYR A 103 9.75 -3.05 -1.80
N ASP A 104 11.06 -3.16 -2.00
CA ASP A 104 11.62 -4.22 -2.85
C ASP A 104 11.70 -5.58 -2.12
N ALA A 105 12.15 -6.60 -2.83
CA ALA A 105 12.31 -7.96 -2.29
C ALA A 105 13.32 -8.04 -1.14
N GLY A 106 14.23 -7.07 -1.03
CA GLY A 106 15.22 -6.96 0.04
C GLY A 106 14.69 -6.23 1.28
N GLY A 107 13.46 -5.70 1.27
CA GLY A 107 12.90 -4.93 2.39
C GLY A 107 13.32 -3.46 2.41
N ARG A 108 13.95 -2.95 1.34
CA ARG A 108 14.29 -1.53 1.20
C ARG A 108 13.07 -0.76 0.72
N LEU A 109 12.82 0.39 1.34
CA LEU A 109 11.76 1.31 0.93
C LEU A 109 12.15 1.99 -0.39
N THR A 110 11.32 1.85 -1.42
CA THR A 110 11.57 2.39 -2.76
C THR A 110 10.72 3.62 -3.04
N ALA A 111 9.47 3.63 -2.57
CA ALA A 111 8.57 4.76 -2.67
C ALA A 111 7.58 4.79 -1.50
N ALA A 112 7.01 5.96 -1.22
CA ALA A 112 5.91 6.11 -0.29
C ALA A 112 4.96 7.22 -0.72
N THR A 113 3.68 7.04 -0.41
CA THR A 113 2.64 8.07 -0.60
C THR A 113 1.95 8.30 0.73
N HIS A 114 1.96 9.54 1.20
CA HIS A 114 1.29 9.97 2.42
C HIS A 114 0.14 10.89 2.05
N SER A 115 -1.08 10.58 2.48
CA SER A 115 -2.26 11.41 2.23
C SER A 115 -3.05 11.65 3.50
N ASN A 116 -3.87 12.69 3.44
CA ASN A 116 -4.97 12.85 4.39
C ASN A 116 -5.98 11.69 4.23
N PRO A 117 -6.82 11.40 5.25
CA PRO A 117 -7.83 10.34 5.18
C PRO A 117 -8.87 10.58 4.08
N ASP A 118 -9.17 11.84 3.79
CA ASP A 118 -10.08 12.29 2.72
C ASP A 118 -9.43 12.26 1.33
N GLN A 119 -8.14 11.94 1.24
CA GLN A 119 -7.34 11.88 0.01
C GLN A 119 -7.29 13.21 -0.77
N SER A 120 -7.66 14.33 -0.16
CA SER A 120 -7.69 15.65 -0.82
C SER A 120 -6.30 16.15 -1.23
N ALA A 121 -5.26 15.70 -0.52
CA ALA A 121 -3.87 15.97 -0.83
C ALA A 121 -3.01 14.75 -0.51
N ALA A 122 -1.92 14.60 -1.28
CA ALA A 122 -0.92 13.59 -1.03
C ALA A 122 0.50 14.12 -1.27
N LEU A 123 1.45 13.57 -0.52
CA LEU A 123 2.88 13.69 -0.73
C LEU A 123 3.38 12.34 -1.24
N MET A 124 3.94 12.31 -2.44
CA MET A 124 4.58 11.14 -3.02
C MET A 124 6.09 11.32 -2.96
N MET A 125 6.81 10.29 -2.53
CA MET A 125 8.26 10.27 -2.43
C MET A 125 8.79 9.03 -3.15
N ASN A 126 9.71 9.23 -4.07
CA ASN A 126 10.47 8.17 -4.73
C ASN A 126 11.91 8.21 -4.21
N TYR A 127 12.28 7.23 -3.39
CA TYR A 127 13.62 7.14 -2.79
C TYR A 127 14.67 6.60 -3.75
N GLN A 128 14.27 6.01 -4.88
CA GLN A 128 15.18 5.56 -5.93
C GLN A 128 15.62 6.73 -6.81
N THR A 129 14.68 7.57 -7.26
CA THR A 129 14.99 8.75 -8.08
C THR A 129 15.30 10.00 -7.25
N ARG A 130 15.08 9.93 -5.93
CA ARG A 130 15.17 11.04 -4.97
C ARG A 130 14.32 12.24 -5.38
N GLU A 131 13.10 11.95 -5.80
CA GLU A 131 12.11 12.93 -6.19
C GLU A 131 10.92 12.87 -5.26
N ALA A 132 10.34 14.03 -4.97
CA ALA A 132 9.09 14.13 -4.26
C ALA A 132 8.16 15.08 -4.97
N CYS A 133 6.86 14.81 -4.88
CA CYS A 133 5.84 15.73 -5.36
C CYS A 133 4.67 15.80 -4.38
N ARG A 134 4.03 16.96 -4.35
CA ARG A 134 2.76 17.18 -3.67
C ARG A 134 1.66 17.21 -4.72
N THR A 135 0.59 16.47 -4.48
CA THR A 135 -0.62 16.49 -5.28
C THR A 135 -1.80 17.04 -4.48
N ALA A 136 -2.76 17.62 -5.18
CA ALA A 136 -4.03 18.09 -4.65
C ALA A 136 -5.16 17.77 -5.64
N VAL A 137 -6.38 17.64 -5.12
CA VAL A 137 -7.58 17.47 -5.94
C VAL A 137 -8.09 18.83 -6.40
N GLY A 138 -8.25 19.01 -7.71
CA GLY A 138 -8.81 20.21 -8.33
C GLY A 138 -10.33 20.31 -8.15
N ALA A 139 -10.91 21.44 -8.57
CA ALA A 139 -12.37 21.66 -8.50
C ALA A 139 -13.17 20.69 -9.39
N ASP A 140 -12.52 20.10 -10.40
CA ASP A 140 -13.04 19.06 -11.29
C ASP A 140 -12.88 17.64 -10.73
N GLY A 141 -12.30 17.50 -9.53
CA GLY A 141 -12.02 16.20 -8.92
C GLY A 141 -10.74 15.54 -9.44
N GLU A 142 -10.00 16.16 -10.36
CA GLU A 142 -8.75 15.59 -10.87
C GLU A 142 -7.60 15.81 -9.90
N GLN A 143 -6.75 14.79 -9.75
CA GLN A 143 -5.53 14.92 -8.96
C GLN A 143 -4.42 15.56 -9.80
N ARG A 144 -3.84 16.65 -9.30
CA ARG A 144 -2.79 17.43 -10.00
C ARG A 144 -1.55 17.59 -9.14
N THR A 145 -0.39 17.55 -9.78
CA THR A 145 0.88 17.92 -9.13
C THR A 145 0.94 19.42 -8.93
N VAL A 146 1.07 19.86 -7.67
CA VAL A 146 1.12 21.28 -7.29
C VAL A 146 2.52 21.74 -6.87
N ALA A 147 3.42 20.79 -6.59
CA ALA A 147 4.83 21.07 -6.31
C ALA A 147 5.67 19.80 -6.55
N GLN A 148 6.92 19.97 -6.96
CA GLN A 148 7.88 18.88 -7.16
C GLN A 148 9.30 19.35 -6.82
N TRP A 149 10.10 18.49 -6.21
CA TRP A 149 11.49 18.77 -5.87
C TRP A 149 12.33 17.49 -5.83
N LYS A 150 13.66 17.67 -5.83
CA LYS A 150 14.66 16.62 -5.63
C LYS A 150 15.30 16.73 -4.25
N PHE A 151 15.78 15.61 -3.69
CA PHE A 151 16.42 15.56 -2.38
C PHE A 151 17.60 14.56 -2.31
#